data_AF-A0A6J4QUH8-F1
#
_entry.id   AF-A0A6J4QUH8-F1
#
_cell.length_a   1.000
_cell.length_b   1.000
_cell.length_c   1.000
_cell.angle_alpha   90.00
_cell.angle_beta   90.00
_cell.angle_gamma   90.00
#
_symmetry.space_group_name_H-M   'P 1'
#
loop_
_entity.id
_entity.type
_entity.pdbx_description
1 polymer ?
#
loop_
_entity_poly.entity_id
_entity_poly.type
_entity_poly.pdbx_seq_one_letter_code
_entity_poly.pdbx_strand_id
1 'polypeptide(L)'
;AGEFKIFWKVILPLSWPVVAVLTIFTFMWRWNDFAWPLVVLQDREAYTVPLGLNLMKGQFFTDWTGIMSMSLVSILPMLVVFIFFQRYFIQGIASTGIK
;
A
#
# COMPACT_ATOMS: atom_id res chain seq x y z
N ALA A 1 -36.97 -9.12 -7.26
CA ALA A 1 -35.60 -8.82 -7.74
C ALA A 1 -34.64 -9.32 -6.65
N GLY A 2 -33.79 -10.30 -6.95
CA GLY A 2 -33.02 -11.03 -5.93
C GLY A 2 -32.03 -10.15 -5.15
N GLU A 3 -31.81 -10.48 -3.88
CA GLU A 3 -30.97 -9.71 -2.96
C GLU A 3 -29.54 -9.50 -3.48
N PHE A 4 -29.04 -10.45 -4.27
CA PHE A 4 -27.73 -10.36 -4.93
C PHE A 4 -27.61 -9.13 -5.86
N LYS A 5 -28.71 -8.74 -6.53
CA LYS A 5 -28.74 -7.57 -7.41
C LYS A 5 -28.74 -6.26 -6.62
N ILE A 6 -29.35 -6.25 -5.43
CA ILE A 6 -29.37 -5.08 -4.53
C ILE A 6 -27.97 -4.89 -3.93
N PHE A 7 -27.32 -5.97 -3.50
CA PHE A 7 -25.96 -5.91 -2.97
C PHE A 7 -24.97 -5.30 -3.97
N TRP A 8 -24.92 -5.83 -5.20
CA TRP A 8 -23.98 -5.34 -6.22
C TRP A 8 -24.29 -3.94 -6.75
N LYS A 9 -25.57 -3.55 -6.81
CA LYS A 9 -25.99 -2.33 -7.51
C LYS A 9 -26.25 -1.14 -6.58
N VAL A 10 -26.49 -1.39 -5.29
CA VAL A 10 -26.82 -0.35 -4.30
C VAL A 10 -25.77 -0.30 -3.20
N ILE A 11 -25.48 -1.44 -2.54
CA ILE A 11 -24.60 -1.48 -1.37
C ILE A 11 -23.13 -1.30 -1.79
N LEU A 12 -22.67 -2.06 -2.79
CA LEU A 12 -21.28 -2.04 -3.27
C LEU A 12 -20.80 -0.66 -3.75
N PRO A 13 -21.55 0.11 -4.58
CA PRO A 13 -21.15 1.46 -4.96
C PRO A 13 -21.19 2.47 -3.79
N LEU A 14 -22.10 2.30 -2.81
CA LEU A 14 -22.11 3.14 -1.60
C LEU A 14 -20.91 2.88 -0.70
N SER A 15 -20.44 1.63 -0.62
CA SER A 15 -19.27 1.25 0.16
C SER A 15 -17.94 1.50 -0.57
N TRP A 16 -17.98 1.90 -1.85
CA TRP A 16 -16.79 2.16 -2.66
C TRP A 16 -15.76 3.11 -2.02
N PRO A 17 -16.15 4.21 -1.33
CA PRO A 17 -15.21 5.07 -0.61
C PRO A 17 -14.47 4.32 0.50
N VAL A 18 -15.18 3.48 1.26
CA VAL A 18 -14.60 2.68 2.35
C VAL A 18 -13.68 1.59 1.81
N VAL A 19 -14.07 0.95 0.70
CA VAL A 19 -13.23 -0.03 0.00
C VAL A 19 -11.93 0.60 -0.50
N ALA A 20 -11.98 1.83 -1.03
CA ALA A 20 -10.79 2.56 -1.43
C ALA A 20 -9.85 2.83 -0.25
N VAL A 21 -10.40 3.27 0.89
CA VAL A 21 -9.64 3.50 2.14
C VAL A 21 -8.97 2.20 2.60
N LEU A 22 -9.73 1.11 2.70
CA LEU A 22 -9.20 -0.20 3.08
C LEU A 22 -8.09 -0.67 2.13
N THR A 23 -8.29 -0.49 0.82
CA THR A 23 -7.29 -0.88 -0.19
C THR A 23 -5.98 -0.12 0.02
N ILE A 24 -6.03 1.20 0.25
CA ILE A 24 -4.84 2.00 0.55
C ILE A 24 -4.15 1.49 1.82
N PHE A 25 -4.89 1.31 2.92
CA PHE A 25 -4.32 0.87 4.19
C PHE A 25 -3.71 -0.53 4.10
N THR A 26 -4.40 -1.48 3.47
CA THR A 26 -3.91 -2.84 3.26
C THR A 26 -2.67 -2.86 2.37
N PHE A 27 -2.67 -2.08 1.29
CA PHE A 27 -1.50 -1.96 0.41
C PHE A 27 -0.31 -1.36 1.16
N MET A 28 -0.53 -0.29 1.93
CA MET A 28 0.51 0.34 2.74
C MET A 28 1.10 -0.65 3.76
N TRP A 29 0.25 -1.42 4.44
CA TRP A 29 0.69 -2.44 5.41
C TRP A 29 1.51 -3.52 4.73
N ARG A 30 1.00 -4.11 3.65
CA ARG A 30 1.67 -5.20 2.94
C ARG A 30 2.98 -4.76 2.28
N TRP A 31 3.04 -3.52 1.80
CA TRP A 31 4.24 -2.94 1.18
C TRP A 31 5.34 -2.61 2.20
N ASN A 32 4.97 -2.17 3.40
CA ASN A 32 5.92 -1.91 4.49
C ASN A 32 6.27 -3.15 5.33
N ASP A 33 5.60 -4.27 5.11
CA ASP A 33 5.82 -5.49 5.89
C ASP A 33 7.21 -6.08 5.60
N PHE A 34 8.14 -5.86 6.55
CA PHE A 34 9.52 -6.32 6.50
C PHE A 34 9.73 -7.64 7.26
N ALA A 35 8.96 -7.87 8.32
CA ALA A 35 9.16 -9.01 9.21
C ALA A 35 8.75 -10.33 8.55
N TRP A 36 7.60 -10.35 7.86
CA TRP A 36 7.12 -11.57 7.20
C TRP A 36 8.01 -12.04 6.04
N PRO A 37 8.45 -11.16 5.11
CA PRO A 37 9.35 -11.56 4.02
C PRO A 37 10.71 -12.02 4.53
N LEU A 38 11.27 -11.39 5.57
CA LEU A 38 12.55 -11.78 6.15
C LEU A 38 12.54 -13.23 6.69
N VAL A 39 11.40 -13.67 7.23
CA VAL A 39 11.25 -15.01 7.83
C VAL A 39 10.94 -16.07 6.76
N VAL A 40 10.18 -15.72 5.72
CA VAL A 40 9.67 -16.69 4.74
C VAL A 40 10.53 -16.79 3.49
N LEU A 41 11.19 -15.71 3.06
CA LEU A 41 11.95 -15.69 1.81
C LEU A 41 13.39 -16.15 2.03
N GLN A 42 13.71 -17.35 1.52
CA GLN A 42 15.09 -17.84 1.43
C GLN A 42 15.80 -17.44 0.12
N ASP A 43 15.05 -17.16 -0.96
CA ASP A 43 15.61 -16.83 -2.28
C ASP A 43 15.80 -15.33 -2.52
N ARG A 44 17.00 -14.97 -3.02
CA ARG A 44 17.41 -13.58 -3.32
C ARG A 44 16.56 -12.89 -4.38
N GLU A 45 15.94 -13.64 -5.29
CA GLU A 45 15.14 -13.08 -6.38
C GLU A 45 13.75 -12.61 -5.95
N ALA A 46 13.27 -13.07 -4.79
CA ALA A 46 11.96 -12.70 -4.26
C ALA A 46 12.02 -11.55 -3.21
N TYR A 47 13.21 -10.99 -2.96
CA TYR A 47 13.40 -10.01 -1.91
C TYR A 47 12.55 -8.75 -2.13
N THR A 48 11.79 -8.40 -1.10
CA THR A 48 11.02 -7.16 -1.08
C THR A 48 11.96 -5.96 -0.98
N VAL A 49 11.52 -4.80 -1.46
CA VAL A 49 12.33 -3.55 -1.45
C VAL A 49 12.98 -3.25 -0.09
N PRO A 50 12.29 -3.36 1.07
CA PRO A 50 12.93 -3.13 2.37
C PRO A 50 13.97 -4.20 2.76
N LEU A 51 13.83 -5.45 2.26
CA LEU A 51 14.81 -6.52 2.47
C LEU A 51 16.07 -6.31 1.62
N GLY A 52 15.91 -5.93 0.35
CA GLY A 52 17.01 -5.56 -0.54
C GLY A 52 17.82 -4.36 -0.01
N LEU A 53 17.13 -3.34 0.52
CA LEU A 53 17.76 -2.18 1.18
C LEU A 53 18.56 -2.57 2.43
N ASN A 54 18.10 -3.57 3.19
CA ASN A 54 18.80 -4.05 4.37
C ASN A 54 20.14 -4.73 3.99
N LEU A 55 20.16 -5.48 2.89
CA LEU A 55 21.37 -6.14 2.39
C LEU A 55 22.43 -5.18 1.85
N MET A 56 22.03 -3.98 1.42
CA MET A 56 22.96 -2.91 1.01
C MET A 56 23.69 -2.27 2.22
N LYS A 57 23.24 -2.53 3.45
CA LYS A 57 23.98 -2.16 4.67
C LYS A 57 25.13 -3.16 4.87
N GLY A 58 26.19 -3.01 4.09
CA GLY A 58 27.39 -3.83 4.20
C GLY A 58 28.09 -3.66 5.56
N GLN A 59 28.74 -4.72 6.05
CA GLN A 59 29.40 -4.74 7.37
C GLN A 59 30.56 -3.73 7.54
N PHE A 60 31.16 -3.25 6.45
CA PHE A 60 32.37 -2.40 6.51
C PHE A 60 32.20 -1.01 5.87
N PHE A 61 31.39 -0.89 4.81
CA PHE A 61 31.02 0.38 4.19
C PHE A 61 29.54 0.32 3.83
N THR A 62 28.76 1.28 4.31
CA THR A 62 27.36 1.44 3.98
C THR A 62 27.21 2.64 3.05
N ASP A 63 26.77 2.39 1.80
CA ASP A 63 26.42 3.46 0.88
C ASP A 63 25.03 4.02 1.26
N TRP A 64 25.05 5.01 2.16
CA TRP A 64 23.86 5.69 2.62
C TRP A 64 23.12 6.40 1.47
N THR A 65 23.84 6.89 0.46
CA THR A 65 23.24 7.57 -0.70
C THR A 65 22.46 6.57 -1.57
N GLY A 66 23.02 5.38 -1.81
CA GLY A 66 22.32 4.28 -2.48
C GLY A 66 21.08 3.80 -1.73
N ILE A 67 21.18 3.66 -0.41
CA ILE A 67 20.04 3.23 0.44
C ILE A 67 18.93 4.28 0.44
N MET A 68 19.27 5.57 0.58
CA MET A 68 18.27 6.63 0.63
C MET A 68 17.60 6.88 -0.73
N SER A 69 18.33 6.77 -1.83
CA SER A 69 17.75 6.89 -3.18
C SER A 69 16.78 5.74 -3.48
N MET A 70 17.15 4.51 -3.17
CA MET A 70 16.26 3.35 -3.31
C MET A 70 15.05 3.40 -2.34
N SER A 71 15.23 3.95 -1.14
CA SER A 71 14.11 4.19 -0.21
C SER A 71 13.12 5.21 -0.77
N LEU A 72 13.61 6.28 -1.39
CA LEU A 72 12.77 7.26 -2.10
C LEU A 72 11.97 6.61 -3.23
N VAL A 73 12.62 5.77 -4.03
CA VAL A 73 11.96 5.00 -5.11
C VAL A 73 10.91 4.04 -4.54
N SER A 74 11.15 3.43 -3.38
CA SER A 74 10.21 2.52 -2.72
C SER A 74 8.89 3.18 -2.30
N ILE A 75 8.87 4.52 -2.16
CA ILE A 75 7.68 5.29 -1.79
C ILE A 75 6.81 5.57 -3.02
N LEU A 76 7.39 5.58 -4.23
CA LEU A 76 6.67 5.90 -5.48
C LEU A 76 5.42 5.03 -5.73
N PRO A 77 5.45 3.69 -5.56
CA PRO A 77 4.28 2.86 -5.80
C PRO A 77 3.13 3.19 -4.84
N MET A 78 3.45 3.50 -3.57
CA MET A 78 2.44 3.94 -2.60
C MET A 78 1.85 5.29 -2.98
N LEU A 79 2.67 6.24 -3.46
CA LEU A 79 2.18 7.52 -3.96
C LEU A 79 1.27 7.36 -5.18
N VAL A 80 1.60 6.46 -6.11
CA VAL A 80 0.74 6.17 -7.27
C VAL A 80 -0.61 5.63 -6.81
N VAL A 81 -0.63 4.63 -5.92
CA VAL A 81 -1.87 4.09 -5.36
C VAL A 81 -2.66 5.21 -4.65
N PHE A 82 -1.99 6.02 -3.83
CA PHE A 82 -2.63 7.13 -3.14
C PHE A 82 -3.26 8.13 -4.12
N ILE A 83 -2.54 8.56 -5.16
CA ILE A 83 -3.04 9.51 -6.18
C ILE A 83 -4.24 8.93 -6.94
N PHE A 84 -4.23 7.63 -7.26
CA PHE A 84 -5.38 6.98 -7.91
C PHE A 84 -6.62 6.96 -7.02
N PHE A 85 -6.45 6.74 -5.71
CA PHE A 85 -7.55 6.61 -4.77
C PHE A 85 -7.91 7.92 -4.01
N GLN A 86 -7.11 8.98 -4.14
CA GLN A 86 -7.31 10.26 -3.42
C GLN A 86 -8.70 10.87 -3.64
N ARG A 87 -9.27 10.72 -4.85
CA ARG A 87 -10.60 11.27 -5.17
C ARG A 87 -11.70 10.62 -4.34
N TYR A 88 -11.54 9.34 -4.02
CA TYR A 88 -12.50 8.57 -3.24
C TYR A 88 -12.36 8.86 -1.74
N PHE A 89 -11.14 9.13 -1.29
CA PHE A 89 -10.86 9.57 0.07
C PHE A 89 -11.54 10.92 0.38
N ILE A 90 -11.46 11.88 -0.55
CA ILE A 90 -12.10 13.19 -0.43
C ILE A 90 -13.64 13.07 -0.44
N GLN A 91 -14.21 12.24 -1.30
CA GLN A 91 -15.66 11.99 -1.36
C GLN A 91 -16.20 11.31 -0.09
N GLY A 92 -15.44 10.38 0.49
CA GLY A 92 -15.79 9.71 1.75
C GLY A 92 -15.85 10.67 2.94
N ILE A 93 -14.82 11.51 3.10
CA ILE A 93 -14.75 12.49 4.20
C ILE A 93 -15.83 13.57 4.07
N ALA A 94 -16.10 14.04 2.85
CA ALA A 94 -17.17 15.02 2.60
C ALA A 94 -18.55 14.50 3.03
N SER A 95 -18.81 13.20 2.87
CA SER A 95 -20.09 12.58 3.28
C SER A 95 -20.26 12.48 4.80
N THR A 96 -19.16 12.39 5.55
CA THR A 96 -19.18 12.35 7.03
C THR A 96 -19.19 13.74 7.68
N GLY A 97 -18.80 14.78 6.94
CA GLY A 97 -18.73 16.17 7.42
C GLY A 97 -20.02 16.98 7.26
N ILE A 98 -21.01 16.47 6.52
CA ILE A 98 -22.34 17.08 6.44
C ILE A 98 -23.21 16.42 7.51
N LYS A 99 -23.23 17.02 8.70
CA LYS A 99 -24.23 16.78 9.72
C LYS A 99 -24.61 18.11 10.36
#